data_AF-A0AA42TZP2-F1
#
_entry.id   AF-A0AA42TZP2-F1
#
_cell.length_a   1.000
_cell.length_b   1.000
_cell.length_c   1.000
_cell.angle_alpha   90.00
_cell.angle_beta   90.00
_cell.angle_gamma   90.00
#
_symmetry.space_group_name_H-M   'P 1'
#
loop_
_entity.id
_entity.type
_entity.pdbx_description
1 polymer ?
#
loop_
_entity_poly.entity_id
_entity_poly.type
_entity_poly.pdbx_seq_one_letter_code
_entity_poly.pdbx_strand_id
1 'polypeptide(L)'
;MKRITLFVGLAVALALGQASAATPGSRYLQLAADQRVQPGTATLLSSTIDLSAPGWVYVQSDGRYFPGGSSAANAYITINGEVVSNDSYIDWRQSTSAQQHSFNVIGAKYLPAGRHTVNLAGQAIGSAVNFGSASNLSVLITSAGAVTNSGLASDTAQLDFNTVGSPEGMALQAKDRKLLMTAQAGNPGGPIVAMASGRAFAWGNYGDGMMGIFLNEQEPGIESMTWSINDIFSGAETQAPFYSQGLFVNPPAYSTVSFVASESPYYQPQDANTNNVKYKFGANSRLVTLSNGFGVVGKGLNPGFNYAAAGPYRRFAYVCVGTNGFAPGCPSVGSQVVIGEGQVCIPQGHNGVVLFSTKSRVQGDPNDGGGSVFLFLKIDGQQVGSLGTQQLGSKPDSVSTRTISASYLSAGSSALGTGCHTVQAVAQVLGDFRHMSLNADMPLVWFD
;
A
#
# COMPACT_ATOMS: atom_id res chain seq x y z
N MET A 1 47.63 30.48 -38.55
CA MET A 1 47.43 29.32 -37.65
C MET A 1 47.53 29.83 -36.22
N LYS A 2 46.65 29.60 -35.24
CA LYS A 2 45.47 28.72 -35.12
C LYS A 2 44.53 29.29 -34.02
N ARG A 3 43.26 29.44 -34.38
CA ARG A 3 42.00 29.28 -33.61
C ARG A 3 41.86 30.00 -32.26
N ILE A 4 41.15 31.12 -32.30
CA ILE A 4 40.29 31.58 -31.19
C ILE A 4 39.04 30.70 -31.21
N THR A 5 38.89 29.86 -30.20
CA THR A 5 37.68 29.02 -30.02
C THR A 5 36.63 29.87 -29.33
N LEU A 6 35.62 30.30 -30.10
CA LEU A 6 34.42 30.95 -29.58
C LEU A 6 33.56 29.87 -28.90
N PHE A 7 33.53 29.85 -27.57
CA PHE A 7 32.56 29.04 -26.83
C PHE A 7 31.18 29.71 -26.95
N VAL A 8 30.37 29.24 -27.90
CA VAL A 8 28.94 29.49 -27.91
C VAL A 8 28.34 28.62 -26.81
N GLY A 9 28.08 29.21 -25.65
CA GLY A 9 27.29 28.60 -24.60
C GLY A 9 25.85 28.42 -25.08
N LEU A 10 25.55 27.25 -25.63
CA LEU A 10 24.18 26.84 -25.93
C LEU A 10 23.49 26.57 -24.58
N ALA A 11 22.78 27.57 -24.05
CA ALA A 11 21.90 27.39 -22.91
C ALA A 11 20.75 26.47 -23.35
N VAL A 12 20.88 25.18 -23.07
CA VAL A 12 19.75 24.25 -23.11
C VAL A 12 18.84 24.65 -21.97
N ALA A 13 17.75 25.35 -22.29
CA ALA A 13 16.64 25.54 -21.38
C ALA A 13 15.99 24.16 -21.16
N LEU A 14 16.45 23.46 -20.13
CA LEU A 14 15.67 22.39 -19.52
C LEU A 14 14.38 23.03 -19.02
N ALA A 15 13.26 22.70 -19.66
CA ALA A 15 11.94 23.04 -19.18
C ALA A 15 11.72 22.31 -17.84
N LEU A 16 12.15 22.94 -16.76
CA LEU A 16 11.73 22.59 -15.40
C LEU A 16 10.23 22.87 -15.35
N GLY A 17 9.41 21.82 -15.49
CA GLY A 17 7.98 21.92 -15.23
C GLY A 17 7.80 22.51 -13.83
N GLN A 18 7.06 23.62 -13.74
CA GLN A 18 6.75 24.23 -12.46
C GLN A 18 5.99 23.21 -11.60
N ALA A 19 6.57 22.85 -10.46
CA ALA A 19 5.87 22.07 -9.44
C ALA A 19 4.61 22.84 -9.02
N SER A 20 3.46 22.16 -8.99
CA SER A 20 2.19 22.74 -8.58
C SER A 20 1.67 21.96 -7.37
N ALA A 21 1.05 22.64 -6.42
CA ALA A 21 0.32 21.97 -5.36
C ALA A 21 -0.86 21.16 -5.94
N ALA A 22 -1.32 20.12 -5.23
CA ALA A 22 -2.65 19.55 -5.44
C ALA A 22 -3.68 20.67 -5.53
N THR A 23 -4.78 20.54 -6.27
CA THR A 23 -5.71 21.68 -6.40
C THR A 23 -6.68 21.80 -5.21
N PRO A 24 -7.11 23.02 -4.83
CA PRO A 24 -8.25 23.21 -3.93
C PRO A 24 -9.47 22.45 -4.45
N GLY A 25 -10.07 21.58 -3.62
CA GLY A 25 -11.17 20.71 -4.06
C GLY A 25 -11.01 19.25 -3.64
N SER A 26 -9.80 18.83 -3.26
CA SER A 26 -9.55 17.52 -2.65
C SER A 26 -10.40 17.30 -1.38
N ARG A 27 -10.71 16.05 -1.07
CA ARG A 27 -11.64 15.67 0.00
C ARG A 27 -11.13 14.47 0.78
N TYR A 28 -11.26 14.53 2.10
CA TYR A 28 -11.01 13.41 3.00
C TYR A 28 -12.28 13.14 3.81
N LEU A 29 -12.68 11.87 3.88
CA LEU A 29 -13.82 11.41 4.67
C LEU A 29 -13.43 10.16 5.44
N GLN A 30 -14.17 9.89 6.50
CA GLN A 30 -13.92 8.75 7.36
C GLN A 30 -15.21 8.25 8.02
N LEU A 31 -15.34 6.94 8.17
CA LEU A 31 -16.43 6.33 8.93
C LEU A 31 -16.27 6.66 10.41
N ALA A 32 -17.28 7.30 10.99
CA ALA A 32 -17.29 7.66 12.41
C ALA A 32 -17.56 6.46 13.34
N ALA A 33 -18.21 5.42 12.83
CA ALA A 33 -18.56 4.21 13.56
C ALA A 33 -18.46 2.98 12.63
N ASP A 34 -18.39 1.80 13.22
CA ASP A 34 -18.48 0.55 12.45
C ASP A 34 -19.82 0.50 11.72
N GLN A 35 -19.79 0.18 10.43
CA GLN A 35 -20.98 0.07 9.59
C GLN A 35 -21.22 -1.38 9.21
N ARG A 36 -22.35 -1.93 9.67
CA ARG A 36 -22.80 -3.26 9.26
C ARG A 36 -23.46 -3.21 7.88
N VAL A 37 -22.95 -4.00 6.95
CA VAL A 37 -23.46 -4.13 5.58
C VAL A 37 -24.12 -5.49 5.42
N GLN A 38 -25.41 -5.49 5.06
CA GLN A 38 -26.16 -6.72 4.74
C GLN A 38 -25.73 -7.27 3.36
N PRO A 39 -25.97 -8.56 3.07
CA PRO A 39 -25.67 -9.12 1.74
C PRO A 39 -26.18 -8.23 0.61
N GLY A 40 -25.27 -7.84 -0.29
CA GLY A 40 -25.48 -6.77 -1.27
C GLY A 40 -24.42 -5.67 -1.15
N THR A 41 -24.68 -4.54 -1.81
CA THR A 41 -23.76 -3.39 -1.86
C THR A 41 -24.37 -2.18 -1.13
N ALA A 42 -23.55 -1.49 -0.36
CA ALA A 42 -23.88 -0.22 0.29
C ALA A 42 -22.80 0.84 0.01
N THR A 43 -23.20 2.10 -0.08
CA THR A 43 -22.26 3.23 -0.05
C THR A 43 -21.83 3.46 1.40
N LEU A 44 -20.52 3.41 1.65
CA LEU A 44 -19.93 3.65 2.97
C LEU A 44 -19.63 5.13 3.16
N LEU A 45 -18.97 5.73 2.18
CA LEU A 45 -18.60 7.15 2.16
C LEU A 45 -18.93 7.73 0.79
N SER A 46 -19.43 8.95 0.76
CA SER A 46 -19.79 9.68 -0.46
C SER A 46 -19.32 11.12 -0.36
N SER A 47 -18.72 11.61 -1.43
CA SER A 47 -18.27 12.99 -1.53
C SER A 47 -18.56 13.57 -2.92
N THR A 48 -18.51 14.89 -3.00
CA THR A 48 -18.50 15.61 -4.27
C THR A 48 -17.21 16.41 -4.37
N ILE A 49 -16.60 16.36 -5.55
CA ILE A 49 -15.54 17.28 -5.98
C ILE A 49 -16.03 18.13 -7.16
N ASP A 50 -15.51 19.36 -7.24
CA ASP A 50 -15.75 20.28 -8.33
C ASP A 50 -14.42 20.61 -9.00
N LEU A 51 -14.30 20.32 -10.28
CA LEU A 51 -13.11 20.59 -11.09
C LEU A 51 -13.36 21.85 -11.93
N SER A 52 -12.56 22.89 -11.72
CA SER A 52 -12.63 24.13 -12.51
C SER A 52 -12.10 23.95 -13.94
N ALA A 53 -11.26 22.94 -14.16
CA ALA A 53 -10.72 22.52 -15.44
C ALA A 53 -10.57 20.99 -15.46
N PRO A 54 -10.50 20.34 -16.64
CA PRO A 54 -10.24 18.92 -16.72
C PRO A 54 -8.92 18.54 -16.03
N GLY A 55 -8.91 17.41 -15.31
CA GLY A 55 -7.76 17.01 -14.50
C GLY A 55 -7.80 15.58 -14.02
N TRP A 56 -6.66 15.11 -13.49
CA TRP A 56 -6.56 13.79 -12.87
C TRP A 56 -7.03 13.82 -11.42
N VAL A 57 -7.78 12.80 -11.05
CA VAL A 57 -8.18 12.54 -9.67
C VAL A 57 -7.65 11.18 -9.26
N TYR A 58 -6.77 11.18 -8.26
CA TYR A 58 -6.33 9.97 -7.56
C TYR A 58 -7.25 9.70 -6.38
N VAL A 59 -7.60 8.43 -6.18
CA VAL A 59 -8.42 8.00 -5.05
C VAL A 59 -7.74 6.88 -4.30
N GLN A 60 -7.81 6.94 -2.98
CA GLN A 60 -7.33 5.89 -2.10
C GLN A 60 -8.30 5.72 -0.92
N SER A 61 -8.54 4.47 -0.54
CA SER A 61 -9.25 4.13 0.67
C SER A 61 -8.51 3.01 1.39
N ASP A 62 -8.31 3.19 2.69
CA ASP A 62 -7.79 2.19 3.60
C ASP A 62 -8.72 2.07 4.79
N GLY A 63 -8.83 0.85 5.30
CA GLY A 63 -9.69 0.55 6.44
C GLY A 63 -9.65 -0.91 6.79
N ARG A 64 -10.73 -1.41 7.39
CA ARG A 64 -10.81 -2.78 7.91
C ARG A 64 -12.19 -3.39 7.73
N TYR A 65 -12.23 -4.69 7.44
CA TYR A 65 -13.46 -5.48 7.39
C TYR A 65 -13.48 -6.53 8.49
N PHE A 66 -14.68 -6.87 8.95
CA PHE A 66 -14.92 -7.91 9.95
C PHE A 66 -15.83 -8.98 9.35
N PRO A 67 -15.49 -10.27 9.52
CA PRO A 67 -16.40 -11.35 9.14
C PRO A 67 -17.65 -11.33 10.01
N GLY A 68 -18.78 -11.71 9.43
CA GLY A 68 -19.99 -12.03 10.18
C GLY A 68 -20.59 -13.32 9.64
N GLY A 69 -20.43 -14.42 10.38
CA GLY A 69 -20.81 -15.75 9.89
C GLY A 69 -19.96 -16.20 8.70
N SER A 70 -20.53 -17.04 7.83
CA SER A 70 -19.90 -17.42 6.56
C SER A 70 -20.11 -16.30 5.55
N SER A 71 -19.10 -15.43 5.43
CA SER A 71 -19.17 -14.20 4.63
C SER A 71 -17.94 -13.95 3.77
N ALA A 72 -18.09 -13.11 2.76
CA ALA A 72 -17.00 -12.44 2.07
C ALA A 72 -17.30 -10.94 1.98
N ALA A 73 -16.24 -10.12 1.88
CA ALA A 73 -16.35 -8.67 1.76
C ALA A 73 -15.55 -8.14 0.57
N ASN A 74 -16.00 -7.03 -0.01
CA ASN A 74 -15.27 -6.28 -1.02
C ASN A 74 -15.44 -4.77 -0.77
N ALA A 75 -14.39 -3.98 -1.00
CA ALA A 75 -14.56 -2.54 -1.24
C ALA A 75 -13.93 -2.13 -2.57
N TYR A 76 -14.55 -1.11 -3.15
CA TYR A 76 -14.10 -0.46 -4.37
C TYR A 76 -14.61 0.99 -4.39
N ILE A 77 -13.97 1.83 -5.19
CA ILE A 77 -14.32 3.24 -5.36
C ILE A 77 -14.97 3.43 -6.74
N THR A 78 -16.06 4.20 -6.74
CA THR A 78 -16.72 4.65 -7.97
C THR A 78 -16.61 6.16 -8.13
N ILE A 79 -16.52 6.62 -9.37
CA ILE A 79 -16.69 8.03 -9.74
C ILE A 79 -17.82 8.12 -10.75
N ASN A 80 -18.85 8.90 -10.42
CA ASN A 80 -20.08 9.02 -11.21
C ASN A 80 -20.74 7.64 -11.51
N GLY A 81 -20.64 6.71 -10.56
CA GLY A 81 -21.19 5.35 -10.68
C GLY A 81 -20.30 4.34 -11.40
N GLU A 82 -19.20 4.76 -12.02
CA GLU A 82 -18.25 3.86 -12.68
C GLU A 82 -17.13 3.44 -11.71
N VAL A 83 -16.80 2.15 -11.67
CA VAL A 83 -15.70 1.62 -10.85
C VAL A 83 -14.36 2.09 -11.42
N VAL A 84 -13.56 2.77 -10.60
CA VAL A 84 -12.26 3.33 -11.03
C VAL A 84 -11.05 2.66 -10.36
N SER A 85 -11.31 1.82 -9.34
CA SER A 85 -10.29 1.22 -8.48
C SER A 85 -10.12 -0.28 -8.69
N ASN A 86 -9.31 -0.91 -7.83
CA ASN A 86 -9.33 -2.36 -7.63
C ASN A 86 -10.53 -2.81 -6.78
N ASP A 87 -10.75 -4.11 -6.80
CA ASP A 87 -11.54 -4.85 -5.82
C ASP A 87 -10.62 -5.27 -4.65
N SER A 88 -10.89 -4.75 -3.45
CA SER A 88 -10.23 -5.21 -2.23
C SER A 88 -11.09 -6.29 -1.57
N TYR A 89 -11.00 -7.50 -2.12
CA TYR A 89 -11.87 -8.62 -1.75
C TYR A 89 -11.19 -9.56 -0.75
N ILE A 90 -11.95 -9.99 0.24
CA ILE A 90 -11.59 -11.06 1.18
C ILE A 90 -12.69 -12.12 1.28
N ASP A 91 -12.32 -13.40 1.29
CA ASP A 91 -13.25 -14.53 1.51
C ASP A 91 -12.96 -15.27 2.80
N TRP A 92 -13.92 -15.29 3.72
CA TRP A 92 -13.82 -16.09 4.95
C TRP A 92 -14.68 -17.35 4.90
N ARG A 93 -15.46 -17.60 3.83
CA ARG A 93 -16.43 -18.71 3.81
C ARG A 93 -15.78 -20.09 3.91
N GLN A 94 -14.52 -20.19 3.50
CA GLN A 94 -13.70 -21.41 3.60
C GLN A 94 -12.61 -21.32 4.66
N SER A 95 -12.56 -20.22 5.42
CA SER A 95 -11.59 -20.05 6.50
C SER A 95 -12.05 -20.79 7.75
N THR A 96 -11.13 -21.51 8.38
CA THR A 96 -11.35 -22.11 9.72
C THR A 96 -11.04 -21.14 10.85
N SER A 97 -10.45 -19.98 10.54
CA SER A 97 -10.03 -18.95 11.50
C SER A 97 -10.28 -17.57 10.89
N ALA A 98 -11.56 -17.23 10.73
CA ALA A 98 -11.95 -15.95 10.14
C ALA A 98 -11.55 -14.78 11.05
N GLN A 99 -10.61 -13.96 10.58
CA GLN A 99 -10.10 -12.80 11.32
C GLN A 99 -10.43 -11.49 10.61
N GLN A 100 -10.48 -10.41 11.38
CA GLN A 100 -10.50 -9.05 10.82
C GLN A 100 -9.25 -8.79 9.96
N HIS A 101 -9.43 -8.13 8.82
CA HIS A 101 -8.34 -7.84 7.88
C HIS A 101 -8.41 -6.39 7.39
N SER A 102 -7.25 -5.81 7.10
CA SER A 102 -7.15 -4.49 6.48
C SER A 102 -7.49 -4.54 5.00
N PHE A 103 -7.90 -3.41 4.44
CA PHE A 103 -8.13 -3.30 3.01
C PHE A 103 -7.46 -2.07 2.45
N ASN A 104 -7.18 -2.13 1.15
CA ASN A 104 -6.67 -1.01 0.39
C ASN A 104 -7.31 -0.99 -1.00
N VAL A 105 -7.83 0.16 -1.35
CA VAL A 105 -8.42 0.44 -2.64
C VAL A 105 -7.73 1.65 -3.23
N ILE A 106 -7.23 1.54 -4.46
CA ILE A 106 -6.55 2.63 -5.19
C ILE A 106 -7.11 2.76 -6.60
N GLY A 107 -7.08 3.96 -7.16
CA GLY A 107 -7.43 4.21 -8.55
C GLY A 107 -7.11 5.64 -8.97
N ALA A 108 -7.18 5.90 -10.27
CA ALA A 108 -7.12 7.26 -10.79
C ALA A 108 -7.97 7.43 -12.05
N LYS A 109 -8.53 8.62 -12.27
CA LYS A 109 -9.33 8.92 -13.46
C LYS A 109 -9.13 10.35 -13.92
N TYR A 110 -8.99 10.53 -15.23
CA TYR A 110 -9.04 11.86 -15.85
C TYR A 110 -10.50 12.25 -16.03
N LEU A 111 -10.87 13.41 -15.50
CA LEU A 111 -12.24 13.90 -15.48
C LEU A 111 -12.32 15.24 -16.22
N PRO A 112 -13.43 15.52 -16.93
CA PRO A 112 -13.70 16.85 -17.46
C PRO A 112 -13.91 17.86 -16.33
N ALA A 113 -13.96 19.15 -16.65
CA ALA A 113 -14.41 20.16 -15.71
C ALA A 113 -15.87 19.90 -15.30
N GLY A 114 -16.21 20.24 -14.05
CA GLY A 114 -17.54 20.11 -13.50
C GLY A 114 -17.59 19.36 -12.18
N ARG A 115 -18.82 18.98 -11.80
CA ARG A 115 -19.13 18.33 -10.52
C ARG A 115 -19.12 16.81 -10.67
N HIS A 116 -18.41 16.12 -9.79
CA HIS A 116 -18.30 14.67 -9.78
C HIS A 116 -18.61 14.08 -8.40
N THR A 117 -19.30 12.95 -8.38
CA THR A 117 -19.58 12.18 -7.15
C THR A 117 -18.58 11.04 -7.02
N VAL A 118 -17.96 10.91 -5.86
CA VAL A 118 -16.99 9.85 -5.54
C VAL A 118 -17.51 9.05 -4.36
N ASN A 119 -17.64 7.74 -4.52
CA ASN A 119 -18.16 6.86 -3.47
C ASN A 119 -17.18 5.74 -3.15
N LEU A 120 -16.98 5.46 -1.87
CA LEU A 120 -16.49 4.18 -1.40
C LEU A 120 -17.69 3.24 -1.24
N ALA A 121 -17.71 2.15 -2.00
CA ALA A 121 -18.71 1.10 -1.88
C ALA A 121 -18.17 -0.05 -1.04
N GLY A 122 -19.03 -0.64 -0.21
CA GLY A 122 -18.79 -1.87 0.52
C GLY A 122 -19.80 -2.92 0.11
N GLN A 123 -19.33 -4.14 -0.14
CA GLN A 123 -20.17 -5.29 -0.49
C GLN A 123 -20.02 -6.39 0.54
N ALA A 124 -21.14 -7.00 0.92
CA ALA A 124 -21.20 -8.22 1.72
C ALA A 124 -21.77 -9.38 0.88
N ILE A 125 -21.19 -10.57 1.01
CA ILE A 125 -21.61 -11.76 0.27
C ILE A 125 -21.83 -12.91 1.27
N GLY A 126 -22.94 -13.65 1.10
CA GLY A 126 -23.33 -14.74 1.98
C GLY A 126 -24.01 -14.23 3.26
N SER A 127 -23.24 -13.64 4.15
CA SER A 127 -23.70 -13.08 5.43
C SER A 127 -23.29 -11.62 5.59
N ALA A 128 -23.88 -10.92 6.56
CA ALA A 128 -23.55 -9.52 6.81
C ALA A 128 -22.09 -9.37 7.31
N VAL A 129 -21.41 -8.32 6.87
CA VAL A 129 -20.05 -7.98 7.30
C VAL A 129 -20.03 -6.60 7.93
N ASN A 130 -18.99 -6.26 8.69
CA ASN A 130 -18.79 -4.89 9.16
C ASN A 130 -17.62 -4.24 8.43
N PHE A 131 -17.75 -2.94 8.15
CA PHE A 131 -16.67 -2.06 7.74
C PHE A 131 -16.35 -1.17 8.94
N GLY A 132 -15.09 -1.15 9.36
CA GLY A 132 -14.73 -0.52 10.62
C GLY A 132 -14.79 0.99 10.58
N SER A 133 -15.08 1.57 11.74
CA SER A 133 -14.76 2.95 12.06
C SER A 133 -13.32 3.24 11.68
N ALA A 134 -13.08 4.49 11.36
CA ALA A 134 -11.85 4.98 10.80
C ALA A 134 -11.53 4.51 9.36
N SER A 135 -12.30 3.64 8.71
CA SER A 135 -12.12 3.42 7.26
C SER A 135 -12.36 4.74 6.50
N ASN A 136 -11.49 5.09 5.56
CA ASN A 136 -11.46 6.43 4.97
C ASN A 136 -11.83 6.46 3.48
N LEU A 137 -11.95 7.66 2.92
CA LEU A 137 -11.94 7.94 1.49
C LEU A 137 -11.13 9.21 1.25
N SER A 138 -9.97 9.04 0.60
CA SER A 138 -9.10 10.11 0.14
C SER A 138 -9.35 10.37 -1.34
N VAL A 139 -9.73 11.60 -1.69
CA VAL A 139 -9.92 12.06 -3.07
C VAL A 139 -8.96 13.21 -3.32
N LEU A 140 -7.88 12.93 -4.05
CA LEU A 140 -6.81 13.85 -4.36
C LEU A 140 -6.95 14.32 -5.81
N ILE A 141 -7.19 15.62 -6.00
CA ILE A 141 -7.03 16.24 -7.31
C ILE A 141 -5.54 16.57 -7.46
N THR A 142 -4.81 15.65 -8.07
CA THR A 142 -3.34 15.64 -8.08
C THR A 142 -2.78 16.63 -9.12
N SER A 143 -1.62 17.18 -8.80
CA SER A 143 -0.81 17.97 -9.74
C SER A 143 0.14 17.12 -10.60
N ALA A 144 0.09 15.79 -10.45
CA ALA A 144 0.97 14.88 -11.17
C ALA A 144 0.95 15.15 -12.68
N GLY A 145 2.14 15.36 -13.26
CA GLY A 145 2.30 15.68 -14.68
C GLY A 145 1.96 14.50 -15.59
N ALA A 146 2.10 13.28 -15.09
CA ALA A 146 1.63 12.07 -15.76
C ALA A 146 1.01 11.10 -14.75
N VAL A 147 -0.09 10.48 -15.15
CA VAL A 147 -0.80 9.49 -14.34
C VAL A 147 -1.15 8.30 -15.21
N THR A 148 -0.93 7.09 -14.69
CA THR A 148 -1.46 5.86 -15.28
C THR A 148 -2.37 5.15 -14.29
N ASN A 149 -3.43 4.50 -14.79
CA ASN A 149 -4.29 3.61 -14.01
C ASN A 149 -4.51 2.32 -14.80
N SER A 150 -3.59 1.38 -14.64
CA SER A 150 -3.66 0.08 -15.30
C SER A 150 -4.51 -0.89 -14.50
N GLY A 151 -5.24 -1.77 -15.18
CA GLY A 151 -6.08 -2.78 -14.54
C GLY A 151 -5.99 -4.13 -15.24
N LEU A 152 -6.03 -5.22 -14.46
CA LEU A 152 -6.18 -6.56 -15.01
C LEU A 152 -7.60 -6.75 -15.57
N ALA A 153 -7.73 -7.07 -16.85
CA ALA A 153 -9.03 -7.23 -17.51
C ALA A 153 -9.77 -8.51 -17.11
N SER A 154 -9.04 -9.54 -16.66
CA SER A 154 -9.57 -10.81 -16.19
C SER A 154 -8.72 -11.34 -15.06
N ASP A 155 -9.25 -12.35 -14.35
CA ASP A 155 -8.41 -13.17 -13.48
C ASP A 155 -7.25 -13.75 -14.30
N THR A 156 -6.08 -13.89 -13.69
CA THR A 156 -4.94 -14.50 -14.35
C THR A 156 -5.19 -15.99 -14.58
N ALA A 157 -4.44 -16.57 -15.52
CA ALA A 157 -4.18 -18.01 -15.46
C ALA A 157 -3.55 -18.38 -14.11
N GLN A 158 -3.54 -19.68 -13.79
CA GLN A 158 -2.81 -20.18 -12.64
C GLN A 158 -1.35 -19.72 -12.72
N LEU A 159 -0.87 -19.12 -11.64
CA LEU A 159 0.53 -18.79 -11.44
C LEU A 159 1.15 -19.90 -10.59
N ASP A 160 2.31 -20.38 -11.03
CA ASP A 160 3.06 -21.47 -10.39
C ASP A 160 4.45 -20.93 -10.06
N PHE A 161 4.80 -20.96 -8.79
CA PHE A 161 6.03 -20.41 -8.28
C PHE A 161 6.82 -21.47 -7.53
N ASN A 162 8.13 -21.40 -7.71
CA ASN A 162 9.07 -22.20 -6.94
C ASN A 162 10.33 -21.37 -6.72
N THR A 163 10.53 -20.89 -5.50
CA THR A 163 11.68 -20.08 -5.12
C THR A 163 12.82 -20.88 -4.50
N VAL A 164 12.80 -22.22 -4.61
CA VAL A 164 13.93 -23.07 -4.19
C VAL A 164 15.22 -22.60 -4.88
N GLY A 165 16.24 -22.30 -4.06
CA GLY A 165 17.53 -21.83 -4.55
C GLY A 165 17.59 -20.34 -4.89
N SER A 166 16.56 -19.56 -4.55
CA SER A 166 16.55 -18.10 -4.64
C SER A 166 16.50 -17.50 -3.23
N PRO A 167 17.59 -17.57 -2.44
CA PRO A 167 17.57 -17.15 -1.04
C PRO A 167 17.35 -15.64 -0.89
N GLU A 168 16.84 -15.27 0.28
CA GLU A 168 16.73 -13.88 0.71
C GLU A 168 18.09 -13.13 0.63
N GLY A 169 18.06 -11.82 0.39
CA GLY A 169 19.25 -10.97 0.31
C GLY A 169 19.80 -10.82 -1.11
N MET A 170 19.23 -11.54 -2.08
CA MET A 170 19.49 -11.34 -3.51
C MET A 170 18.24 -10.84 -4.23
N ALA A 171 18.45 -10.09 -5.31
CA ALA A 171 17.36 -9.65 -6.18
C ALA A 171 16.59 -10.85 -6.74
N LEU A 172 15.28 -10.74 -6.78
CA LEU A 172 14.37 -11.75 -7.28
C LEU A 172 14.55 -11.88 -8.80
N GLN A 173 14.85 -13.10 -9.24
CA GLN A 173 15.16 -13.34 -10.64
C GLN A 173 13.88 -13.43 -11.48
N ALA A 174 14.00 -13.18 -12.79
CA ALA A 174 12.86 -13.27 -13.71
C ALA A 174 12.18 -14.66 -13.71
N LYS A 175 12.93 -15.73 -13.44
CA LYS A 175 12.40 -17.10 -13.32
C LYS A 175 11.48 -17.30 -12.10
N ASP A 176 11.66 -16.51 -11.06
CA ASP A 176 11.00 -16.69 -9.76
C ASP A 176 9.75 -15.80 -9.60
N ARG A 177 9.45 -14.98 -10.61
CA ARG A 177 8.34 -14.02 -10.61
C ARG A 177 7.53 -14.08 -11.90
N LYS A 178 6.33 -13.52 -11.85
CA LYS A 178 5.46 -13.30 -13.02
C LYS A 178 5.05 -11.84 -13.09
N LEU A 179 5.13 -11.26 -14.27
CA LEU A 179 4.62 -9.92 -14.54
C LEU A 179 3.09 -9.98 -14.57
N LEU A 180 2.43 -9.12 -13.79
CA LEU A 180 0.99 -8.95 -13.82
C LEU A 180 0.58 -7.78 -14.71
N MET A 181 1.22 -6.63 -14.50
CA MET A 181 0.93 -5.40 -15.24
C MET A 181 2.20 -4.56 -15.38
N THR A 182 2.21 -3.69 -16.39
CA THR A 182 3.27 -2.71 -16.60
C THR A 182 2.67 -1.37 -16.94
N ALA A 183 3.32 -0.29 -16.52
CA ALA A 183 2.93 1.08 -16.80
C ALA A 183 4.16 1.92 -17.18
N GLN A 184 4.03 2.68 -18.26
CA GLN A 184 5.00 3.73 -18.58
C GLN A 184 4.74 4.92 -17.67
N ALA A 185 5.67 5.24 -16.77
CA ALA A 185 5.43 6.26 -15.75
C ALA A 185 5.35 7.68 -16.32
N GLY A 186 5.87 7.91 -17.54
CA GLY A 186 5.83 9.21 -18.20
C GLY A 186 6.73 10.26 -17.54
N ASN A 187 7.74 9.85 -16.79
CA ASN A 187 8.63 10.75 -16.06
C ASN A 187 9.81 11.21 -16.94
N PRO A 188 10.00 12.50 -17.26
CA PRO A 188 11.24 12.98 -17.90
C PRO A 188 12.43 13.05 -16.93
N GLY A 189 12.51 12.12 -15.96
CA GLY A 189 13.53 12.08 -14.90
C GLY A 189 13.05 12.60 -13.53
N GLY A 190 11.78 12.98 -13.39
CA GLY A 190 11.17 13.32 -12.11
C GLY A 190 10.77 12.10 -11.28
N PRO A 191 10.40 12.30 -9.99
CA PRO A 191 10.02 11.23 -9.09
C PRO A 191 8.75 10.52 -9.55
N ILE A 192 8.64 9.25 -9.17
CA ILE A 192 7.48 8.39 -9.44
C ILE A 192 6.97 7.83 -8.11
N VAL A 193 5.69 8.06 -7.84
CA VAL A 193 4.93 7.32 -6.84
C VAL A 193 4.20 6.19 -7.55
N ALA A 194 4.32 4.97 -7.04
CA ALA A 194 3.64 3.80 -7.57
C ALA A 194 2.83 3.12 -6.49
N MET A 195 1.60 2.74 -6.82
CA MET A 195 0.67 2.05 -5.93
C MET A 195 0.14 0.83 -6.66
N ALA A 196 0.18 -0.33 -6.02
CA ALA A 196 -0.39 -1.56 -6.55
C ALA A 196 -1.34 -2.17 -5.52
N SER A 197 -2.52 -2.61 -5.96
CA SER A 197 -3.48 -3.27 -5.09
C SER A 197 -4.36 -4.24 -5.88
N GLY A 198 -4.70 -5.36 -5.27
CA GLY A 198 -5.51 -6.39 -5.91
C GLY A 198 -5.93 -7.48 -4.93
N ARG A 199 -6.42 -8.58 -5.47
CA ARG A 199 -6.78 -9.79 -4.70
C ARG A 199 -6.02 -10.98 -5.26
N ALA A 200 -5.53 -11.85 -4.38
CA ALA A 200 -5.06 -13.17 -4.77
C ALA A 200 -5.92 -14.24 -4.11
N PHE A 201 -6.04 -15.40 -4.75
CA PHE A 201 -6.83 -16.52 -4.23
C PHE A 201 -6.17 -17.86 -4.49
N ALA A 202 -6.38 -18.76 -3.53
CA ALA A 202 -5.80 -20.09 -3.47
C ALA A 202 -6.14 -20.87 -4.74
N TRP A 203 -5.13 -21.51 -5.34
CA TRP A 203 -5.33 -22.36 -6.50
C TRP A 203 -4.29 -23.48 -6.57
N GLY A 204 -4.57 -24.63 -5.98
CA GLY A 204 -3.62 -25.74 -5.93
C GLY A 204 -2.86 -25.74 -4.61
N ASN A 205 -1.54 -25.56 -4.64
CA ASN A 205 -0.68 -25.63 -3.46
C ASN A 205 -0.76 -24.37 -2.61
N TYR A 206 -0.81 -24.56 -1.28
CA TYR A 206 -0.74 -23.50 -0.29
C TYR A 206 0.69 -22.97 -0.11
N GLY A 207 0.81 -21.74 0.38
CA GLY A 207 2.07 -21.10 0.69
C GLY A 207 1.94 -19.59 0.72
N ASP A 208 3.08 -18.92 0.66
CA ASP A 208 3.18 -17.47 0.86
C ASP A 208 3.19 -16.75 -0.47
N GLY A 209 2.02 -16.33 -0.91
CA GLY A 209 1.93 -15.42 -2.04
C GLY A 209 2.66 -14.12 -1.70
N MET A 210 3.50 -13.65 -2.60
CA MET A 210 4.22 -12.38 -2.48
C MET A 210 3.99 -11.52 -3.72
N MET A 211 3.88 -10.21 -3.53
CA MET A 211 3.81 -9.26 -4.64
C MET A 211 4.52 -7.95 -4.33
N GLY A 212 4.95 -7.26 -5.39
CA GLY A 212 5.75 -6.07 -5.28
C GLY A 212 5.78 -5.23 -6.55
N ILE A 213 6.46 -4.09 -6.47
CA ILE A 213 6.59 -3.12 -7.55
C ILE A 213 8.04 -3.09 -8.02
N PHE A 214 8.26 -3.23 -9.32
CA PHE A 214 9.57 -3.19 -9.95
C PHE A 214 9.72 -1.92 -10.76
N LEU A 215 10.95 -1.41 -10.84
CA LEU A 215 11.32 -0.28 -11.68
C LEU A 215 12.25 -0.78 -12.78
N ASN A 216 11.90 -0.59 -14.05
CA ASN A 216 12.68 -1.03 -15.21
C ASN A 216 13.09 -2.50 -15.11
N GLU A 217 12.12 -3.35 -14.74
CA GLU A 217 12.30 -4.79 -14.50
C GLU A 217 13.26 -5.17 -13.37
N GLN A 218 13.73 -4.21 -12.57
CA GLN A 218 14.62 -4.45 -11.43
C GLN A 218 13.86 -4.36 -10.11
N GLU A 219 14.23 -5.25 -9.19
CA GLU A 219 13.77 -5.17 -7.80
C GLU A 219 14.37 -3.91 -7.16
N PRO A 220 13.54 -3.00 -6.63
CA PRO A 220 14.03 -1.84 -5.92
C PRO A 220 14.63 -2.22 -4.57
N GLY A 221 15.48 -1.35 -4.04
CA GLY A 221 15.96 -1.49 -2.66
C GLY A 221 14.82 -1.39 -1.64
N ILE A 222 15.04 -2.00 -0.47
CA ILE A 222 14.15 -2.03 0.69
C ILE A 222 13.61 -0.65 1.11
N GLU A 223 14.38 0.43 0.90
CA GLU A 223 13.89 1.78 1.20
C GLU A 223 12.93 2.35 0.15
N SER A 224 12.68 1.68 -0.99
CA SER A 224 11.97 2.26 -2.15
C SER A 224 10.64 1.58 -2.49
N MET A 225 10.34 0.42 -1.90
CA MET A 225 9.04 -0.23 -2.03
C MET A 225 8.68 -1.06 -0.80
N THR A 226 7.40 -1.35 -0.63
CA THR A 226 6.89 -2.33 0.34
C THR A 226 6.51 -3.61 -0.36
N TRP A 227 6.96 -4.77 0.10
CA TRP A 227 6.39 -6.04 -0.30
C TRP A 227 5.02 -6.26 0.37
N SER A 228 4.17 -7.04 -0.28
CA SER A 228 2.96 -7.59 0.30
C SER A 228 3.08 -9.10 0.28
N ILE A 229 2.83 -9.73 1.42
CA ILE A 229 2.84 -11.17 1.59
C ILE A 229 1.60 -11.53 2.38
N ASN A 230 0.83 -12.48 1.85
CA ASN A 230 -0.21 -13.15 2.62
C ASN A 230 -0.08 -14.65 2.44
N ASP A 231 -0.30 -15.40 3.52
CA ASP A 231 -0.48 -16.85 3.42
C ASP A 231 -1.80 -17.14 2.69
N ILE A 232 -1.74 -18.00 1.68
CA ILE A 232 -2.91 -18.36 0.88
C ILE A 232 -3.31 -19.80 1.25
N PHE A 233 -4.08 -19.96 2.33
CA PHE A 233 -4.54 -21.27 2.83
C PHE A 233 -5.78 -21.15 3.73
N SER A 234 -6.41 -22.29 4.05
CA SER A 234 -7.69 -22.32 4.78
C SER A 234 -7.62 -21.91 6.25
N GLY A 235 -6.44 -21.91 6.89
CA GLY A 235 -6.27 -21.43 8.26
C GLY A 235 -6.14 -19.90 8.37
N ALA A 236 -6.00 -19.20 7.24
CA ALA A 236 -6.05 -17.74 7.16
C ALA A 236 -7.17 -17.31 6.21
N GLU A 237 -6.82 -16.85 5.01
CA GLU A 237 -7.76 -16.48 3.95
C GLU A 237 -7.51 -17.31 2.69
N THR A 238 -8.57 -17.91 2.13
CA THR A 238 -8.49 -18.54 0.81
C THR A 238 -8.44 -17.50 -0.32
N GLN A 239 -8.78 -16.25 0.00
CA GLN A 239 -8.68 -15.10 -0.89
C GLN A 239 -8.56 -13.82 -0.06
N ALA A 240 -7.54 -13.01 -0.32
CA ALA A 240 -7.21 -11.83 0.46
C ALA A 240 -6.73 -10.65 -0.42
N PRO A 241 -6.84 -9.42 0.09
CA PRO A 241 -6.28 -8.25 -0.57
C PRO A 241 -4.75 -8.21 -0.41
N PHE A 242 -4.07 -7.88 -1.50
CA PHE A 242 -2.64 -7.62 -1.55
C PHE A 242 -2.42 -6.17 -1.97
N TYR A 243 -1.48 -5.46 -1.35
CA TYR A 243 -1.19 -4.08 -1.69
C TYR A 243 0.24 -3.65 -1.38
N SER A 244 0.83 -2.90 -2.31
CA SER A 244 2.21 -2.42 -2.27
C SER A 244 2.26 -0.94 -2.65
N GLN A 245 3.27 -0.24 -2.14
CA GLN A 245 3.61 1.13 -2.52
C GLN A 245 5.09 1.22 -2.87
N GLY A 246 5.43 2.19 -3.73
CA GLY A 246 6.80 2.48 -4.14
C GLY A 246 7.01 3.98 -4.34
N LEU A 247 8.19 4.47 -3.95
CA LEU A 247 8.66 5.81 -4.28
C LEU A 247 10.05 5.72 -4.91
N PHE A 248 10.14 6.17 -6.15
CA PHE A 248 11.37 6.28 -6.89
C PHE A 248 11.70 7.77 -7.02
N VAL A 249 12.69 8.24 -6.24
CA VAL A 249 12.99 9.69 -6.14
C VAL A 249 13.71 10.22 -7.38
N ASN A 250 14.72 9.48 -7.86
CA ASN A 250 15.52 9.86 -9.03
C ASN A 250 15.57 8.71 -10.06
N PRO A 251 14.42 8.27 -10.61
CA PRO A 251 14.39 7.20 -11.59
C PRO A 251 14.93 7.68 -12.94
N PRO A 252 15.46 6.79 -13.79
CA PRO A 252 15.75 7.11 -15.19
C PRO A 252 14.54 7.74 -15.89
N ALA A 253 14.79 8.59 -16.88
CA ALA A 253 13.71 9.15 -17.69
C ALA A 253 12.95 8.05 -18.45
N TYR A 254 11.63 8.22 -18.55
CA TYR A 254 10.67 7.33 -19.17
C TYR A 254 10.76 5.91 -18.62
N SER A 255 10.83 5.82 -17.29
CA SER A 255 10.89 4.54 -16.60
C SER A 255 9.58 3.77 -16.71
N THR A 256 9.71 2.45 -16.71
CA THR A 256 8.62 1.49 -16.66
C THR A 256 8.45 1.01 -15.23
N VAL A 257 7.22 1.05 -14.71
CA VAL A 257 6.87 0.46 -13.43
C VAL A 257 6.10 -0.83 -13.68
N SER A 258 6.46 -1.90 -12.97
CA SER A 258 5.85 -3.21 -13.14
C SER A 258 5.27 -3.70 -11.83
N PHE A 259 4.08 -4.29 -11.91
CA PHE A 259 3.47 -5.01 -10.80
C PHE A 259 3.71 -6.50 -10.99
N VAL A 260 4.31 -7.16 -9.98
CA VAL A 260 4.77 -8.55 -10.10
C VAL A 260 4.25 -9.42 -8.97
N ALA A 261 4.06 -10.70 -9.31
CA ALA A 261 3.71 -11.79 -8.42
C ALA A 261 4.91 -12.73 -8.24
N SER A 262 5.02 -13.31 -7.05
CA SER A 262 6.05 -14.29 -6.68
C SER A 262 5.51 -15.19 -5.56
N GLU A 263 6.30 -16.19 -5.21
CA GLU A 263 6.33 -16.75 -3.86
C GLU A 263 7.30 -15.94 -2.99
N SER A 264 7.10 -15.96 -1.66
CA SER A 264 8.07 -15.44 -0.70
C SER A 264 9.35 -16.29 -0.61
N PRO A 265 10.54 -15.76 -0.98
CA PRO A 265 11.79 -16.51 -0.94
C PRO A 265 12.41 -16.52 0.47
N TYR A 266 12.33 -17.65 1.17
CA TYR A 266 12.83 -17.77 2.54
C TYR A 266 14.38 -17.67 2.68
N TYR A 267 14.84 -17.23 3.86
CA TYR A 267 16.26 -17.04 4.21
C TYR A 267 17.11 -18.31 4.09
N GLN A 268 16.51 -19.46 4.41
CA GLN A 268 17.02 -20.79 4.06
C GLN A 268 15.86 -21.52 3.38
N PRO A 269 16.03 -22.11 2.20
CA PRO A 269 15.01 -22.97 1.62
C PRO A 269 14.75 -24.12 2.60
N GLN A 270 13.67 -24.05 3.38
CA GLN A 270 13.44 -24.99 4.48
C GLN A 270 13.21 -26.41 3.95
N ASP A 271 12.63 -26.54 2.76
CA ASP A 271 12.60 -27.74 1.92
C ASP A 271 11.97 -27.40 0.55
N ALA A 272 11.83 -28.42 -0.31
CA ALA A 272 11.19 -28.27 -1.63
C ALA A 272 9.65 -28.07 -1.56
N ASN A 273 9.04 -28.19 -0.37
CA ASN A 273 7.58 -28.16 -0.19
C ASN A 273 7.08 -26.83 0.37
N THR A 274 7.91 -26.08 1.11
CA THR A 274 7.60 -24.74 1.65
C THR A 274 7.77 -23.62 0.61
N ASN A 275 8.48 -23.91 -0.48
CA ASN A 275 8.71 -22.98 -1.59
C ASN A 275 7.98 -23.43 -2.87
N ASN A 276 6.71 -23.84 -2.73
CA ASN A 276 5.83 -24.03 -3.88
C ASN A 276 4.40 -23.56 -3.60
N VAL A 277 4.08 -22.34 -4.01
CA VAL A 277 2.72 -21.78 -3.95
C VAL A 277 2.09 -21.66 -5.34
N LYS A 278 0.80 -21.99 -5.44
CA LYS A 278 0.00 -21.83 -6.65
C LYS A 278 -1.24 -21.03 -6.37
N TYR A 279 -1.43 -19.96 -7.13
CA TYR A 279 -2.52 -19.03 -6.90
C TYR A 279 -2.85 -18.24 -8.17
N LYS A 280 -3.94 -17.46 -8.12
CA LYS A 280 -4.34 -16.55 -9.18
C LYS A 280 -4.44 -15.12 -8.65
N PHE A 281 -4.22 -14.16 -9.52
CA PHE A 281 -4.55 -12.76 -9.27
C PHE A 281 -5.89 -12.42 -9.90
N GLY A 282 -6.73 -11.70 -9.15
CA GLY A 282 -8.06 -11.33 -9.60
C GLY A 282 -8.06 -10.19 -10.63
N ALA A 283 -9.07 -10.21 -11.49
CA ALA A 283 -9.48 -9.09 -12.33
C ALA A 283 -9.61 -7.81 -11.50
N ASN A 284 -9.54 -6.68 -12.18
CA ASN A 284 -9.57 -5.34 -11.61
C ASN A 284 -8.43 -5.00 -10.66
N SER A 285 -7.46 -5.90 -10.38
CA SER A 285 -6.21 -5.49 -9.70
C SER A 285 -5.61 -4.27 -10.41
N ARG A 286 -5.09 -3.30 -9.66
CA ARG A 286 -4.62 -2.00 -10.16
C ARG A 286 -3.14 -1.78 -9.96
N LEU A 287 -2.54 -1.11 -10.94
CA LEU A 287 -1.25 -0.43 -10.83
C LEU A 287 -1.48 1.04 -11.22
N VAL A 288 -1.29 1.94 -10.26
CA VAL A 288 -1.37 3.38 -10.45
C VAL A 288 0.03 3.96 -10.33
N THR A 289 0.43 4.78 -11.30
CA THR A 289 1.67 5.57 -11.22
C THR A 289 1.34 7.04 -11.31
N LEU A 290 1.90 7.84 -10.43
CA LEU A 290 1.88 9.30 -10.49
C LEU A 290 3.32 9.79 -10.66
N SER A 291 3.59 10.66 -11.61
CA SER A 291 4.94 11.18 -11.82
C SER A 291 4.97 12.67 -12.19
N ASN A 292 6.05 13.32 -11.76
CA ASN A 292 6.31 14.76 -11.94
C ASN A 292 5.22 15.66 -11.33
N GLY A 293 5.39 16.97 -11.41
CA GLY A 293 4.35 17.94 -11.02
C GLY A 293 4.19 18.16 -9.51
N PHE A 294 4.64 17.21 -8.68
CA PHE A 294 4.58 17.29 -7.22
C PHE A 294 5.26 18.55 -6.66
N GLY A 295 4.54 19.31 -5.84
CA GLY A 295 5.10 20.32 -4.96
C GLY A 295 5.72 19.72 -3.70
N VAL A 296 5.23 18.56 -3.27
CA VAL A 296 5.67 17.86 -2.06
C VAL A 296 5.64 16.36 -2.33
N VAL A 297 6.78 15.68 -2.24
CA VAL A 297 6.86 14.21 -2.35
C VAL A 297 7.99 13.68 -1.50
N GLY A 298 7.79 12.53 -0.86
CA GLY A 298 8.80 11.93 -0.01
C GLY A 298 8.38 10.63 0.63
N LYS A 299 9.30 10.07 1.43
CA LYS A 299 9.12 8.82 2.15
C LYS A 299 9.71 8.91 3.54
N GLY A 300 9.13 8.15 4.46
CA GLY A 300 9.61 7.98 5.82
C GLY A 300 10.12 6.56 6.02
N LEU A 301 11.26 6.43 6.68
CA LEU A 301 11.89 5.15 6.99
C LEU A 301 11.93 4.96 8.49
N ASN A 302 11.98 3.70 8.95
CA ASN A 302 12.20 3.39 10.35
C ASN A 302 13.52 3.99 10.86
N PRO A 303 13.53 4.93 11.82
CA PRO A 303 14.76 5.56 12.29
C PRO A 303 15.67 4.61 13.10
N GLY A 304 15.12 3.52 13.65
CA GLY A 304 15.86 2.50 14.40
C GLY A 304 16.38 1.35 13.55
N PHE A 305 16.12 1.32 12.23
CA PHE A 305 16.55 0.24 11.34
C PHE A 305 17.75 0.64 10.49
N ASN A 306 18.79 -0.18 10.49
CA ASN A 306 19.98 0.05 9.67
C ASN A 306 19.81 -0.54 8.26
N TYR A 307 19.17 0.22 7.36
CA TYR A 307 18.95 -0.19 5.96
C TYR A 307 20.24 -0.51 5.21
N ALA A 308 21.32 0.26 5.46
CA ALA A 308 22.61 0.02 4.82
C ALA A 308 23.20 -1.33 5.22
N ALA A 309 23.09 -1.72 6.49
CA ALA A 309 23.55 -3.03 6.97
C ALA A 309 22.64 -4.18 6.55
N ALA A 310 21.34 -3.95 6.39
CA ALA A 310 20.39 -4.97 5.94
C ALA A 310 20.60 -5.39 4.49
N GLY A 311 21.10 -4.47 3.65
CA GLY A 311 21.23 -4.65 2.22
C GLY A 311 19.90 -4.41 1.47
N PRO A 312 19.95 -4.22 0.14
CA PRO A 312 18.81 -3.74 -0.63
C PRO A 312 17.66 -4.76 -0.76
N TYR A 313 17.93 -6.07 -0.69
CA TYR A 313 16.95 -7.12 -1.01
C TYR A 313 16.50 -7.92 0.23
N ARG A 314 16.45 -7.25 1.38
CA ARG A 314 16.07 -7.87 2.66
C ARG A 314 14.55 -7.87 2.83
N ARG A 315 13.89 -8.95 2.39
CA ARG A 315 12.41 -9.05 2.42
C ARG A 315 11.86 -9.40 3.80
N PHE A 316 12.68 -9.94 4.70
CA PHE A 316 12.34 -10.33 6.08
C PHE A 316 13.06 -9.43 7.10
N ALA A 317 13.19 -8.15 6.76
CA ALA A 317 13.64 -7.08 7.65
C ALA A 317 12.59 -6.76 8.73
N TYR A 318 12.33 -7.73 9.60
CA TYR A 318 11.35 -7.60 10.66
C TYR A 318 11.88 -6.79 11.84
N VAL A 319 11.00 -5.92 12.35
CA VAL A 319 11.18 -5.15 13.57
C VAL A 319 10.13 -5.62 14.55
N CYS A 320 10.57 -6.02 15.75
CA CYS A 320 9.65 -6.44 16.81
C CYS A 320 8.90 -5.21 17.36
N VAL A 321 7.57 -5.33 17.44
CA VAL A 321 6.66 -4.26 17.84
C VAL A 321 5.83 -4.60 19.08
N GLY A 322 5.90 -5.84 19.57
CA GLY A 322 5.13 -6.27 20.73
C GLY A 322 5.55 -7.62 21.29
N THR A 323 5.75 -7.69 22.61
CA THR A 323 5.96 -8.93 23.35
C THR A 323 5.31 -8.88 24.74
N ASN A 324 4.93 -10.05 25.27
CA ASN A 324 4.53 -10.26 26.66
C ASN A 324 5.71 -10.67 27.56
N GLY A 325 6.94 -10.24 27.20
CA GLY A 325 8.16 -10.48 27.99
C GLY A 325 9.02 -11.64 27.50
N PHE A 326 8.77 -12.14 26.29
CA PHE A 326 9.47 -13.30 25.72
C PHE A 326 10.69 -12.93 24.87
N ALA A 327 10.83 -11.68 24.45
CA ALA A 327 11.89 -11.22 23.55
C ALA A 327 12.62 -9.98 24.10
N PRO A 328 13.89 -10.10 24.53
CA PRO A 328 14.69 -8.97 24.98
C PRO A 328 14.82 -7.88 23.91
N GLY A 329 14.65 -6.62 24.31
CA GLY A 329 14.72 -5.47 23.39
C GLY A 329 13.46 -5.24 22.54
N CYS A 330 12.48 -6.15 22.59
CA CYS A 330 11.19 -5.93 21.96
C CYS A 330 10.27 -5.07 22.86
N PRO A 331 9.55 -4.08 22.31
CA PRO A 331 8.57 -3.29 23.05
C PRO A 331 7.47 -4.16 23.68
N SER A 332 6.97 -3.79 24.86
CA SER A 332 5.84 -4.51 25.46
C SER A 332 4.56 -4.32 24.64
N VAL A 333 3.69 -5.33 24.59
CA VAL A 333 2.33 -5.17 24.06
C VAL A 333 1.66 -3.94 24.68
N GLY A 334 0.92 -3.19 23.85
CA GLY A 334 0.32 -1.89 24.18
C GLY A 334 1.21 -0.69 23.85
N SER A 335 2.51 -0.88 23.62
CA SER A 335 3.43 0.19 23.21
C SER A 335 3.11 0.70 21.80
N GLN A 336 3.32 2.00 21.58
CA GLN A 336 3.32 2.58 20.25
C GLN A 336 4.74 2.58 19.69
N VAL A 337 4.93 1.97 18.53
CA VAL A 337 6.23 1.79 17.89
C VAL A 337 6.22 2.51 16.56
N VAL A 338 7.13 3.46 16.38
CA VAL A 338 7.30 4.16 15.10
C VAL A 338 8.00 3.21 14.13
N ILE A 339 7.28 2.80 13.09
CA ILE A 339 7.83 1.94 12.04
C ILE A 339 8.34 2.75 10.85
N GLY A 340 7.95 4.02 10.72
CA GLY A 340 8.45 4.93 9.69
C GLY A 340 8.31 6.38 10.12
N GLU A 341 9.31 7.21 9.85
CA GLU A 341 9.30 8.63 10.22
C GLU A 341 9.93 9.50 9.12
N GLY A 342 9.44 10.72 8.96
CA GLY A 342 10.07 11.74 8.15
C GLY A 342 9.49 13.13 8.39
N GLN A 343 10.09 14.13 7.74
CA GLN A 343 9.58 15.50 7.73
C GLN A 343 8.98 15.83 6.37
N VAL A 344 7.75 16.36 6.39
CA VAL A 344 7.10 16.93 5.22
C VAL A 344 7.12 18.45 5.35
N CYS A 345 7.79 19.13 4.42
CA CYS A 345 7.89 20.59 4.43
C CYS A 345 7.00 21.19 3.36
N ILE A 346 5.96 21.90 3.79
CA ILE A 346 5.00 22.59 2.93
C ILE A 346 5.60 23.95 2.55
N PRO A 347 5.92 24.18 1.26
CA PRO A 347 6.52 25.44 0.84
C PRO A 347 5.50 26.58 0.84
N GLN A 348 6.00 27.81 0.90
CA GLN A 348 5.15 29.00 0.80
C GLN A 348 4.39 28.99 -0.53
N GLY A 349 3.07 29.21 -0.47
CA GLY A 349 2.19 29.19 -1.65
C GLY A 349 1.61 27.81 -1.99
N HIS A 350 2.06 26.74 -1.32
CA HIS A 350 1.41 25.43 -1.39
C HIS A 350 0.11 25.44 -0.57
N ASN A 351 -0.90 24.68 -1.00
CA ASN A 351 -2.23 24.69 -0.36
C ASN A 351 -2.38 23.69 0.80
N GLY A 352 -1.28 23.09 1.26
CA GLY A 352 -1.26 22.14 2.37
C GLY A 352 -1.87 20.76 2.10
N VAL A 353 -2.28 20.47 0.86
CA VAL A 353 -2.92 19.19 0.51
C VAL A 353 -1.87 18.14 0.19
N VAL A 354 -1.78 17.09 1.02
CA VAL A 354 -0.80 16.02 0.88
C VAL A 354 -1.45 14.70 1.29
N LEU A 355 -1.32 13.69 0.45
CA LEU A 355 -1.70 12.32 0.75
C LEU A 355 -0.54 11.59 1.44
N PHE A 356 -0.86 10.85 2.49
CA PHE A 356 0.04 10.00 3.25
C PHE A 356 -0.46 8.56 3.18
N SER A 357 0.42 7.63 2.84
CA SER A 357 0.11 6.21 2.78
C SER A 357 1.16 5.41 3.55
N THR A 358 0.70 4.52 4.40
CA THR A 358 1.54 3.57 5.11
C THR A 358 1.09 2.14 4.84
N LYS A 359 2.06 1.26 4.60
CA LYS A 359 1.87 -0.16 4.37
C LYS A 359 2.99 -0.92 5.07
N SER A 360 2.65 -2.08 5.61
CA SER A 360 3.63 -3.02 6.16
C SER A 360 3.05 -4.43 6.12
N ARG A 361 3.80 -5.39 6.66
CA ARG A 361 3.42 -6.79 6.79
C ARG A 361 3.59 -7.23 8.22
N VAL A 362 2.59 -7.89 8.76
CA VAL A 362 2.53 -8.42 10.12
C VAL A 362 3.00 -9.86 10.10
N GLN A 363 3.85 -10.23 11.07
CA GLN A 363 4.31 -11.61 11.29
C GLN A 363 4.21 -11.97 12.77
N GLY A 364 3.46 -13.03 13.08
CA GLY A 364 3.39 -13.64 14.42
C GLY A 364 4.27 -14.88 14.59
N ASP A 365 4.19 -15.50 15.75
CA ASP A 365 4.87 -16.73 16.15
C ASP A 365 3.87 -17.91 16.27
N PRO A 366 4.29 -19.17 16.00
CA PRO A 366 3.44 -20.36 16.14
C PRO A 366 2.83 -20.59 17.52
N ASN A 367 3.36 -19.94 18.55
CA ASN A 367 2.93 -20.09 19.93
C ASN A 367 2.20 -18.86 20.48
N ASP A 368 1.88 -17.88 19.64
CA ASP A 368 1.13 -16.70 20.06
C ASP A 368 -0.30 -17.07 20.47
N GLY A 369 -0.80 -16.40 21.51
CA GLY A 369 -2.17 -16.53 22.00
C GLY A 369 -3.19 -15.79 21.13
N GLY A 370 -2.71 -14.93 20.23
CA GLY A 370 -3.52 -14.14 19.30
C GLY A 370 -3.78 -12.72 19.81
N GLY A 371 -4.44 -11.93 18.98
CA GLY A 371 -4.71 -10.52 19.26
C GLY A 371 -4.81 -9.68 17.98
N SER A 372 -4.56 -8.38 18.11
CA SER A 372 -4.65 -7.43 17.00
C SER A 372 -3.43 -6.55 16.89
N VAL A 373 -3.03 -6.31 15.65
CA VAL A 373 -2.03 -5.33 15.26
C VAL A 373 -2.74 -4.16 14.59
N PHE A 374 -2.39 -2.96 15.01
CA PHE A 374 -2.93 -1.70 14.51
C PHE A 374 -1.84 -0.91 13.82
N LEU A 375 -2.16 -0.30 12.68
CA LEU A 375 -1.29 0.63 11.96
C LEU A 375 -2.06 1.93 11.74
N PHE A 376 -1.45 3.06 12.08
CA PHE A 376 -2.04 4.38 11.90
C PHE A 376 -0.96 5.44 11.69
N LEU A 377 -1.37 6.63 11.26
CA LEU A 377 -0.48 7.76 11.04
C LEU A 377 -0.55 8.73 12.22
N LYS A 378 0.57 9.40 12.50
CA LYS A 378 0.59 10.63 13.28
C LYS A 378 1.19 11.77 12.48
N ILE A 379 0.63 12.95 12.63
CA ILE A 379 1.23 14.21 12.17
C ILE A 379 1.35 15.13 13.38
N ASP A 380 2.56 15.61 13.65
CA ASP A 380 2.91 16.46 14.80
C ASP A 380 2.40 15.87 16.14
N GLY A 381 2.52 14.54 16.27
CA GLY A 381 2.11 13.79 17.44
C GLY A 381 0.62 13.44 17.51
N GLN A 382 -0.23 14.01 16.65
CA GLN A 382 -1.66 13.72 16.62
C GLN A 382 -1.96 12.54 15.70
N GLN A 383 -2.71 11.55 16.19
CA GLN A 383 -3.19 10.44 15.36
C GLN A 383 -4.20 10.95 14.32
N VAL A 384 -3.97 10.58 13.06
CA VAL A 384 -4.79 10.97 11.91
C VAL A 384 -5.00 9.78 10.97
N GLY A 385 -5.89 9.94 10.00
CA GLY A 385 -6.05 8.93 8.95
C GLY A 385 -6.88 7.74 9.37
N SER A 386 -6.90 6.74 8.50
CA SER A 386 -7.54 5.47 8.76
C SER A 386 -6.79 4.60 9.76
N LEU A 387 -7.49 3.58 10.26
CA LEU A 387 -6.92 2.58 11.14
C LEU A 387 -6.79 1.26 10.36
N GLY A 388 -5.56 0.89 10.05
CA GLY A 388 -5.22 -0.46 9.65
C GLY A 388 -5.38 -1.39 10.84
N THR A 389 -6.00 -2.54 10.64
CA THR A 389 -6.09 -3.59 11.66
C THR A 389 -5.84 -4.94 11.02
N GLN A 390 -4.96 -5.72 11.63
CA GLN A 390 -4.82 -7.12 11.35
C GLN A 390 -5.06 -7.90 12.63
N GLN A 391 -6.13 -8.69 12.66
CA GLN A 391 -6.36 -9.63 13.74
C GLN A 391 -5.68 -10.95 13.40
N LEU A 392 -5.09 -11.58 14.42
CA LEU A 392 -4.45 -12.88 14.35
C LEU A 392 -5.17 -13.82 15.30
N GLY A 393 -5.49 -15.02 14.79
CA GLY A 393 -6.06 -16.08 15.60
C GLY A 393 -5.09 -16.55 16.67
N SER A 394 -5.56 -17.40 17.57
CA SER A 394 -4.67 -18.14 18.46
C SER A 394 -3.92 -19.21 17.67
N LYS A 395 -2.79 -19.68 18.21
CA LYS A 395 -2.08 -20.87 17.71
C LYS A 395 -3.04 -21.99 17.24
N PRO A 396 -2.78 -22.65 16.10
CA PRO A 396 -1.59 -22.48 15.24
C PRO A 396 -1.69 -21.36 14.20
N ASP A 397 -2.83 -20.66 14.08
CA ASP A 397 -3.12 -19.76 12.94
C ASP A 397 -2.53 -18.34 13.09
N SER A 398 -1.74 -18.10 14.14
CA SER A 398 -1.13 -16.80 14.45
C SER A 398 0.08 -16.44 13.57
N VAL A 399 0.62 -17.41 12.82
CA VAL A 399 1.87 -17.28 12.07
C VAL A 399 1.73 -16.61 10.72
N SER A 400 0.50 -16.44 10.23
CA SER A 400 0.33 -16.02 8.86
C SER A 400 0.81 -14.61 8.62
N THR A 401 1.69 -14.45 7.64
CA THR A 401 2.07 -13.11 7.20
C THR A 401 0.84 -12.47 6.60
N ARG A 402 0.58 -11.21 6.95
CA ARG A 402 -0.56 -10.48 6.41
C ARG A 402 -0.22 -9.02 6.20
N THR A 403 -0.65 -8.47 5.08
CA THR A 403 -0.38 -7.08 4.73
C THR A 403 -1.34 -6.15 5.47
N ILE A 404 -0.86 -5.02 6.00
CA ILE A 404 -1.63 -4.02 6.76
C ILE A 404 -1.38 -2.62 6.18
N SER A 405 -2.40 -1.76 6.16
CA SER A 405 -2.26 -0.39 5.63
C SER A 405 -3.13 0.64 6.34
N ALA A 406 -2.71 1.90 6.25
CA ALA A 406 -3.49 3.06 6.63
C ALA A 406 -3.15 4.24 5.70
N SER A 407 -4.05 5.21 5.60
CA SER A 407 -3.80 6.44 4.84
C SER A 407 -4.50 7.65 5.42
N TYR A 408 -4.04 8.83 5.01
CA TYR A 408 -4.62 10.11 5.37
C TYR A 408 -4.43 11.09 4.21
N LEU A 409 -5.37 12.01 4.04
CA LEU A 409 -5.22 13.14 3.13
C LEU A 409 -5.45 14.42 3.91
N SER A 410 -4.41 15.25 4.05
CA SER A 410 -4.59 16.60 4.59
C SER A 410 -5.37 17.41 3.55
N ALA A 411 -6.60 17.79 3.86
CA ALA A 411 -7.43 18.58 2.95
C ALA A 411 -8.48 19.39 3.70
N GLY A 412 -9.07 20.38 3.03
CA GLY A 412 -10.08 21.25 3.61
C GLY A 412 -9.53 21.98 4.84
N SER A 413 -10.26 21.93 5.96
CA SER A 413 -9.84 22.56 7.22
C SER A 413 -8.63 21.90 7.89
N SER A 414 -8.23 20.72 7.42
CA SER A 414 -7.11 19.94 7.96
C SER A 414 -5.90 19.93 7.01
N ALA A 415 -5.89 20.81 6.00
CA ALA A 415 -4.72 21.06 5.18
C ALA A 415 -3.54 21.54 6.04
N LEU A 416 -2.33 21.10 5.71
CA LEU A 416 -1.13 21.44 6.46
C LEU A 416 -0.75 22.91 6.24
N GLY A 417 -0.30 23.57 7.30
CA GLY A 417 0.23 24.93 7.19
C GLY A 417 1.58 24.95 6.47
N THR A 418 2.04 26.14 6.07
CA THR A 418 3.42 26.32 5.61
C THR A 418 4.41 25.97 6.73
N GLY A 419 5.46 25.22 6.40
CA GLY A 419 6.46 24.77 7.37
C GLY A 419 6.67 23.26 7.34
N CYS A 420 7.54 22.75 8.22
CA CYS A 420 7.83 21.33 8.32
C CYS A 420 6.99 20.67 9.41
N HIS A 421 6.38 19.53 9.06
CA HIS A 421 5.58 18.71 9.94
C HIS A 421 6.23 17.34 10.11
N THR A 422 6.20 16.79 11.32
CA THR A 422 6.71 15.46 11.60
C THR A 422 5.62 14.45 11.30
N VAL A 423 5.92 13.46 10.45
CA VAL A 423 4.97 12.41 10.06
C VAL A 423 5.52 11.06 10.49
N GLN A 424 4.68 10.27 11.15
CA GLN A 424 5.04 8.96 11.66
C GLN A 424 4.01 7.92 11.21
N ALA A 425 4.49 6.77 10.75
CA ALA A 425 3.72 5.54 10.69
C ALA A 425 3.95 4.78 12.00
N VAL A 426 2.87 4.48 12.72
CA VAL A 426 2.92 3.93 14.08
C VAL A 426 2.17 2.60 14.13
N ALA A 427 2.85 1.59 14.65
CA ALA A 427 2.27 0.31 14.99
C ALA A 427 1.92 0.24 16.48
N GLN A 428 0.83 -0.44 16.80
CA GLN A 428 0.50 -0.83 18.17
C GLN A 428 -0.07 -2.23 18.17
N VAL A 429 0.30 -3.04 19.16
CA VAL A 429 -0.13 -4.43 19.28
C VAL A 429 -0.90 -4.60 20.59
N LEU A 430 -2.01 -5.32 20.57
CA LEU A 430 -2.79 -5.72 21.75
C LEU A 430 -3.07 -7.23 21.69
N GLY A 431 -2.77 -7.97 22.76
CA GLY A 431 -2.97 -9.43 22.79
C GLY A 431 -1.90 -10.16 23.60
N ASP A 432 -1.72 -11.44 23.27
CA ASP A 432 -0.67 -12.30 23.83
C ASP A 432 0.27 -12.77 22.73
N PHE A 433 1.46 -12.15 22.68
CA PHE A 433 2.45 -12.32 21.63
C PHE A 433 3.84 -12.54 22.20
N ARG A 434 4.58 -13.47 21.61
CA ARG A 434 5.99 -13.73 21.93
C ARG A 434 6.89 -12.66 21.33
N HIS A 435 6.70 -12.35 20.05
CA HIS A 435 7.51 -11.35 19.33
C HIS A 435 6.79 -10.86 18.07
N MET A 436 5.63 -10.22 18.24
CA MET A 436 4.89 -9.65 17.13
C MET A 436 5.78 -8.68 16.36
N SER A 437 5.88 -8.85 15.05
CA SER A 437 6.82 -8.13 14.22
C SER A 437 6.16 -7.53 12.98
N LEU A 438 6.67 -6.36 12.55
CA LEU A 438 6.33 -5.75 11.28
C LEU A 438 7.55 -5.60 10.40
N ASN A 439 7.35 -5.56 9.08
CA ASN A 439 8.44 -5.28 8.16
C ASN A 439 8.76 -3.78 8.06
N ALA A 440 10.06 -3.47 7.91
CA ALA A 440 10.58 -2.11 7.82
C ALA A 440 10.68 -1.58 6.38
N ASP A 441 10.26 -2.33 5.36
CA ASP A 441 10.38 -1.91 3.96
C ASP A 441 9.44 -0.75 3.61
N MET A 442 10.02 0.35 3.10
CA MET A 442 9.41 1.66 2.80
C MET A 442 8.02 1.95 3.43
N PRO A 443 7.95 2.08 4.76
CA PRO A 443 6.70 2.01 5.52
C PRO A 443 5.80 3.23 5.31
N LEU A 444 6.33 4.37 4.87
CA LEU A 444 5.61 5.62 4.74
C LEU A 444 5.99 6.33 3.43
N VAL A 445 4.98 6.78 2.68
CA VAL A 445 5.12 7.62 1.49
C VAL A 445 4.13 8.79 1.56
N TRP A 446 4.51 9.94 1.02
CA TRP A 446 3.62 11.09 0.87
C TRP A 446 3.83 11.82 -0.46
N PHE A 447 2.74 12.42 -0.97
CA PHE A 447 2.73 13.18 -2.22
C PHE A 447 1.47 14.06 -2.34
N ASP A 448 1.52 15.09 -3.20
CA ASP A 448 0.41 15.98 -3.55
C ASP A 448 -0.20 15.75 -4.95
#